data_AF-K1U9T5-F1
#
_entry.id   AF-K1U9T5-F1
#
_cell.length_a   1.000
_cell.length_b   1.000
_cell.length_c   1.000
_cell.angle_alpha   90.00
_cell.angle_beta   90.00
_cell.angle_gamma   90.00
#
_symmetry.space_group_name_H-M   'P 1'
#
loop_
_entity.id
_entity.type
_entity.pdbx_description
1 polymer ?
#
loop_
_entity_poly.entity_id
_entity_poly.type
_entity_poly.pdbx_seq_one_letter_code
_entity_poly.pdbx_strand_id
1 'polypeptide(L)'
;MAQEAVKYAGDHGNDMVFLDTAGRLHIDEALMDELKRIKAAVKPTEILLVVDAMTGQDAVNAATAFDEALGIDGVVLTKLDGDARGGAALSIRAATGKPIKFMGTGEKLDMIEPFHPDRMAQRILGMGDVLSFIERAEQSIDEEKAKKLEEKLKKNRFTLSDYYDQLVQLKSMGSFEQLAGMMPGQLGKQMANAELD
;
A
#
# COMPACT_ATOMS: atom_id res chain seq x y z
N MET A 1 -13.09 -29.90 -17.84
CA MET A 1 -13.10 -28.46 -17.49
C MET A 1 -11.79 -27.76 -17.82
N ALA A 2 -10.71 -27.83 -17.02
CA ALA A 2 -9.50 -27.03 -17.30
C ALA A 2 -8.86 -27.29 -18.69
N GLN A 3 -8.73 -28.55 -19.09
CA GLN A 3 -8.22 -28.91 -20.43
C GLN A 3 -9.15 -28.45 -21.56
N GLU A 4 -10.46 -28.51 -21.36
CA GLU A 4 -11.44 -28.05 -22.35
C GLU A 4 -11.40 -26.53 -22.51
N ALA A 5 -11.18 -25.79 -21.42
CA ALA A 5 -11.02 -24.34 -21.47
C ALA A 5 -9.77 -23.93 -22.29
N VAL A 6 -8.64 -24.61 -22.06
CA VAL A 6 -7.40 -24.37 -22.84
C VAL A 6 -7.60 -24.73 -24.31
N LYS A 7 -8.27 -25.85 -24.60
CA LYS A 7 -8.57 -26.24 -25.98
C LYS A 7 -9.48 -25.22 -26.66
N TYR A 8 -10.57 -24.82 -26.00
CA TYR A 8 -11.51 -23.84 -26.51
C TYR A 8 -10.81 -22.52 -26.84
N ALA A 9 -9.91 -22.05 -25.95
CA ALA A 9 -9.13 -20.85 -26.18
C ALA A 9 -8.28 -20.94 -27.45
N GLY A 10 -7.58 -22.06 -27.65
CA GLY A 10 -6.81 -22.32 -28.87
C GLY A 10 -7.68 -22.38 -30.13
N ASP A 11 -8.83 -23.06 -30.07
CA ASP A 11 -9.76 -23.20 -31.20
C ASP A 11 -10.39 -21.86 -31.63
N HIS A 12 -10.50 -20.89 -30.71
CA HIS A 12 -11.13 -19.58 -30.94
C HIS A 12 -10.13 -18.41 -31.04
N GLY A 13 -8.82 -18.70 -31.07
CA GLY A 13 -7.79 -17.67 -31.21
C GLY A 13 -7.67 -16.73 -30.01
N ASN A 14 -7.96 -17.20 -28.80
CA ASN A 14 -7.73 -16.42 -27.58
C ASN A 14 -6.26 -16.55 -27.15
N ASP A 15 -5.61 -15.42 -26.87
CA ASP A 15 -4.20 -15.41 -26.49
C ASP A 15 -3.95 -15.81 -25.02
N MET A 16 -4.94 -15.62 -24.15
CA MET A 16 -4.81 -15.83 -22.70
C MET A 16 -5.99 -16.59 -22.11
N VAL A 17 -5.70 -17.43 -21.11
CA VAL A 17 -6.67 -18.20 -20.33
C VAL A 17 -6.36 -18.05 -18.86
N PHE A 18 -7.32 -17.53 -18.09
CA PHE A 18 -7.25 -17.52 -16.63
C PHE A 18 -8.00 -18.72 -16.09
N LEU A 19 -7.30 -19.55 -15.31
CA LEU A 19 -7.89 -20.66 -14.58
C LEU A 19 -8.02 -20.26 -13.11
N ASP A 20 -9.20 -19.78 -12.74
CA ASP A 20 -9.52 -19.52 -11.34
C ASP A 20 -9.80 -20.84 -10.61
N THR A 21 -9.28 -20.97 -9.39
CA THR A 21 -9.37 -22.18 -8.58
C THR A 21 -9.94 -21.85 -7.22
N ALA A 22 -10.51 -22.85 -6.53
CA ALA A 22 -11.09 -22.62 -5.22
C ALA A 22 -10.03 -22.09 -4.23
N GLY A 23 -10.32 -20.97 -3.57
CA GLY A 23 -9.49 -20.45 -2.48
C GLY A 23 -9.78 -21.15 -1.15
N ARG A 24 -8.77 -21.28 -0.29
CA ARG A 24 -8.93 -21.74 1.10
C ARG A 24 -7.94 -21.05 2.04
N LEU A 25 -8.42 -20.69 3.24
CA LEU A 25 -7.62 -20.11 4.32
C LEU A 25 -6.65 -21.12 4.95
N HIS A 26 -7.00 -22.41 4.92
CA HIS A 26 -6.17 -23.48 5.44
C HIS A 26 -5.86 -24.46 4.31
N ILE A 27 -4.60 -24.89 4.27
CA ILE A 27 -4.08 -25.84 3.29
C ILE A 27 -4.81 -27.18 3.53
N ASP A 28 -5.58 -27.62 2.54
CA ASP A 28 -6.24 -28.93 2.52
C ASP A 28 -5.51 -29.81 1.50
N GLU A 29 -5.08 -31.00 1.92
CA GLU A 29 -4.42 -31.99 1.06
C GLU A 29 -5.25 -32.33 -0.19
N ALA A 30 -6.58 -32.45 -0.05
CA ALA A 30 -7.46 -32.75 -1.16
C ALA A 30 -7.46 -31.63 -2.22
N LEU A 31 -7.40 -30.37 -1.77
CA LEU A 31 -7.28 -29.22 -2.66
C LEU A 31 -5.91 -29.20 -3.34
N MET A 32 -4.83 -29.40 -2.59
CA MET A 32 -3.48 -29.38 -3.15
C MET A 32 -3.29 -30.48 -4.21
N ASP A 33 -3.87 -31.66 -3.98
CA ASP A 33 -3.82 -32.75 -4.96
C ASP A 33 -4.67 -32.46 -6.19
N GLU A 34 -5.80 -31.77 -6.04
CA GLU A 34 -6.56 -31.25 -7.18
C GLU A 34 -5.73 -30.27 -8.01
N LEU A 35 -5.10 -29.29 -7.37
CA LEU A 35 -4.26 -28.30 -8.05
C LEU A 35 -3.06 -28.93 -8.75
N LYS A 36 -2.43 -29.96 -8.15
CA LYS A 36 -1.36 -30.73 -8.80
C LYS A 36 -1.86 -31.45 -10.05
N ARG A 37 -3.06 -32.04 -10.01
CA ARG A 37 -3.68 -32.67 -11.19
C ARG A 37 -3.95 -31.65 -12.29
N ILE A 38 -4.48 -30.48 -11.93
CA ILE A 38 -4.72 -29.39 -12.89
C ILE A 38 -3.39 -28.96 -13.53
N LYS A 39 -2.37 -28.65 -12.72
CA LYS A 39 -1.04 -28.26 -13.20
C LYS A 39 -0.46 -29.29 -14.18
N ALA A 40 -0.51 -30.58 -13.84
CA ALA A 40 0.00 -31.64 -14.70
C ALA A 40 -0.77 -31.76 -16.02
N ALA A 41 -2.08 -31.53 -15.98
CA ALA A 41 -2.98 -31.67 -17.12
C ALA A 41 -2.88 -30.52 -18.14
N VAL A 42 -2.71 -29.28 -17.67
CA VAL A 42 -2.73 -28.08 -18.53
C VAL A 42 -1.38 -27.39 -18.68
N LYS A 43 -0.40 -27.70 -17.81
CA LYS A 43 0.96 -27.12 -17.82
C LYS A 43 0.93 -25.58 -17.96
N PRO A 44 0.36 -24.88 -16.96
CA PRO A 44 0.22 -23.43 -17.03
C PRO A 44 1.59 -22.75 -17.18
N THR A 45 1.63 -21.69 -17.98
CA THR A 45 2.83 -20.86 -18.16
C THR A 45 3.19 -20.07 -16.91
N GLU A 46 2.18 -19.72 -16.12
CA GLU A 46 2.33 -18.88 -14.94
C GLU A 46 1.32 -19.30 -13.86
N ILE A 47 1.79 -19.47 -12.63
CA ILE A 47 0.97 -19.76 -11.46
C ILE A 47 1.10 -18.59 -10.49
N LEU A 48 -0.03 -17.90 -10.24
CA LEU A 48 -0.10 -16.76 -9.33
C LEU A 48 -0.85 -17.13 -8.06
N LEU A 49 -0.23 -16.89 -6.91
CA LEU A 49 -0.89 -17.02 -5.62
C LEU A 49 -1.51 -15.68 -5.22
N VAL A 50 -2.82 -15.68 -4.96
CA VAL A 50 -3.54 -14.50 -4.46
C VAL A 50 -3.62 -14.56 -2.93
N VAL A 51 -3.13 -13.54 -2.25
CA VAL A 51 -3.06 -13.50 -0.79
C VAL A 51 -3.59 -12.17 -0.25
N ASP A 52 -4.24 -12.22 0.91
CA ASP A 52 -4.71 -11.04 1.63
C ASP A 52 -3.56 -10.40 2.43
N ALA A 53 -3.28 -9.12 2.18
CA ALA A 53 -2.22 -8.39 2.88
C ALA A 53 -2.44 -8.28 4.40
N MET A 54 -3.66 -8.47 4.88
CA MET A 54 -3.99 -8.46 6.31
C MET A 54 -3.70 -9.79 7.03
N THR A 55 -3.55 -10.90 6.30
CA THR A 55 -3.46 -12.26 6.89
C THR A 55 -2.11 -12.62 7.53
N GLY A 56 -1.18 -11.66 7.65
CA GLY A 56 -0.01 -11.78 8.53
C GLY A 56 0.81 -13.06 8.33
N GLN A 57 0.89 -13.90 9.37
CA GLN A 57 1.68 -15.13 9.38
C GLN A 57 1.02 -16.29 8.61
N ASP A 58 -0.32 -16.33 8.56
CA ASP A 58 -1.05 -17.40 7.84
C ASP A 58 -0.82 -17.31 6.33
N ALA A 59 -0.75 -16.08 5.81
CA ALA A 59 -0.32 -15.80 4.45
C ALA A 59 1.05 -16.41 4.11
N VAL A 60 2.00 -16.35 5.05
CA VAL A 60 3.35 -16.90 4.86
C VAL A 60 3.31 -18.41 4.78
N ASN A 61 2.60 -19.06 5.70
CA ASN A 61 2.47 -20.52 5.72
C ASN A 61 1.79 -21.05 4.46
N ALA A 62 0.69 -20.39 4.04
CA ALA A 62 0.01 -20.70 2.79
C ALA A 62 0.96 -20.53 1.60
N ALA A 63 1.65 -19.40 1.50
CA ALA A 63 2.54 -19.14 0.38
C ALA A 63 3.67 -20.17 0.25
N THR A 64 4.29 -20.57 1.37
CA THR A 64 5.31 -21.62 1.38
C THR A 64 4.75 -22.96 0.91
N ALA A 65 3.62 -23.41 1.45
CA ALA A 65 3.05 -24.71 1.08
C ALA A 65 2.59 -24.76 -0.38
N PHE A 66 2.00 -23.67 -0.88
CA PHE A 66 1.60 -23.58 -2.29
C PHE A 66 2.82 -23.56 -3.21
N ASP A 67 3.89 -22.85 -2.85
CA ASP A 67 5.13 -22.85 -3.64
C ASP A 67 5.82 -24.22 -3.63
N GLU A 68 5.86 -24.91 -2.49
CA GLU A 68 6.44 -26.26 -2.42
C GLU A 68 5.67 -27.28 -3.26
N ALA A 69 4.34 -27.21 -3.25
CA ALA A 69 3.50 -28.18 -3.95
C ALA A 69 3.34 -27.88 -5.44
N LEU A 70 3.23 -26.60 -5.81
CA LEU A 70 2.86 -26.17 -7.16
C LEU A 70 3.97 -25.37 -7.84
N GLY A 71 4.97 -24.85 -7.13
CA GLY A 71 6.00 -23.98 -7.69
C GLY A 71 5.38 -22.72 -8.30
N ILE A 72 5.01 -21.75 -7.46
CA ILE A 72 4.35 -20.52 -7.91
C ILE A 72 5.37 -19.57 -8.56
N ASP A 73 4.94 -18.78 -9.54
CA ASP A 73 5.80 -17.86 -10.28
C ASP A 73 5.70 -16.42 -9.77
N GLY A 74 4.66 -16.12 -9.02
CA GLY A 74 4.44 -14.81 -8.44
C GLY A 74 3.28 -14.76 -7.49
N VAL A 75 3.18 -13.62 -6.80
CA VAL A 75 2.15 -13.36 -5.80
C VAL A 75 1.37 -12.12 -6.20
N VAL A 76 0.07 -12.14 -5.95
CA VAL A 76 -0.83 -11.00 -6.02
C VAL A 76 -1.29 -10.70 -4.61
N LEU A 77 -1.00 -9.48 -4.13
CA LEU A 77 -1.48 -9.03 -2.83
C LEU A 77 -2.82 -8.34 -2.98
N THR A 78 -3.76 -8.60 -2.09
CA THR A 78 -5.08 -7.96 -2.08
C THR A 78 -5.28 -7.16 -0.79
N LYS A 79 -6.24 -6.23 -0.82
CA LYS A 79 -6.65 -5.41 0.34
C LYS A 79 -5.54 -4.52 0.92
N LEU A 80 -4.70 -3.93 0.05
CA LEU A 80 -3.68 -2.96 0.49
C LEU A 80 -4.22 -1.55 0.80
N ASP A 81 -5.50 -1.33 0.55
CA ASP A 81 -6.25 -0.14 0.96
C ASP A 81 -6.56 -0.12 2.47
N GLY A 82 -6.45 -1.25 3.16
CA GLY A 82 -6.58 -1.33 4.61
C GLY A 82 -5.34 -0.85 5.40
N ASP A 83 -5.38 -1.04 6.73
CA ASP A 83 -4.27 -0.74 7.67
C ASP A 83 -3.09 -1.74 7.57
N ALA A 84 -3.00 -2.46 6.45
CA ALA A 84 -1.91 -3.38 6.20
C ALA A 84 -0.61 -2.57 6.01
N ARG A 85 0.26 -2.58 7.02
CA ARG A 85 1.59 -1.93 7.00
C ARG A 85 2.61 -2.62 6.09
N GLY A 86 2.18 -3.37 5.07
CA GLY A 86 3.06 -4.04 4.10
C GLY A 86 3.88 -5.22 4.64
N GLY A 87 3.74 -5.59 5.92
CA GLY A 87 4.53 -6.68 6.53
C GLY A 87 4.34 -8.03 5.85
N ALA A 88 3.11 -8.37 5.44
CA ALA A 88 2.82 -9.60 4.72
C ALA A 88 3.59 -9.70 3.39
N ALA A 89 3.73 -8.57 2.67
CA ALA A 89 4.48 -8.51 1.42
C ALA A 89 5.95 -8.92 1.62
N LEU A 90 6.58 -8.38 2.67
CA LEU A 90 7.96 -8.68 3.01
C LEU A 90 8.11 -10.15 3.42
N SER A 91 7.22 -10.64 4.29
CA SER A 91 7.30 -12.01 4.81
C SER A 91 7.08 -13.06 3.72
N ILE A 92 6.12 -12.85 2.82
CA ILE A 92 5.87 -13.78 1.69
C ILE A 92 7.07 -13.79 0.75
N ARG A 93 7.63 -12.63 0.42
CA ARG A 93 8.83 -12.52 -0.43
C ARG A 93 10.02 -13.22 0.22
N ALA A 94 10.20 -13.06 1.53
CA ALA A 94 11.29 -13.70 2.26
C ALA A 94 11.14 -15.23 2.33
N ALA A 95 9.91 -15.74 2.52
CA ALA A 95 9.65 -17.17 2.66
C ALA A 95 9.69 -17.91 1.31
N THR A 96 9.07 -17.36 0.27
CA THR A 96 8.94 -18.03 -1.03
C THR A 96 10.02 -17.64 -2.03
N GLY A 97 10.68 -16.49 -1.85
CA GLY A 97 11.58 -15.91 -2.85
C GLY A 97 10.89 -15.46 -4.15
N LYS A 98 9.55 -15.57 -4.25
CA LYS A 98 8.79 -15.27 -5.48
C LYS A 98 8.41 -13.80 -5.56
N PRO A 99 8.37 -13.20 -6.76
CA PRO A 99 8.08 -11.78 -6.90
C PRO A 99 6.60 -11.50 -6.64
N ILE A 100 6.32 -10.37 -6.00
CA ILE A 100 4.96 -9.84 -5.97
C ILE A 100 4.77 -9.07 -7.27
N LYS A 101 3.78 -9.44 -8.08
CA LYS A 101 3.56 -8.91 -9.43
C LYS A 101 2.50 -7.81 -9.45
N PHE A 102 1.42 -8.02 -8.70
CA PHE A 102 0.29 -7.10 -8.66
C PHE A 102 -0.17 -6.86 -7.22
N MET A 103 -0.86 -5.75 -7.03
CA MET A 103 -1.57 -5.43 -5.81
C MET A 103 -2.99 -4.94 -6.08
N GLY A 104 -3.93 -5.36 -5.23
CA GLY A 104 -5.30 -4.87 -5.20
C GLY A 104 -5.44 -3.74 -4.18
N THR A 105 -5.94 -2.60 -4.63
CA THR A 105 -6.16 -1.37 -3.85
C THR A 105 -7.64 -1.07 -3.59
N GLY A 106 -8.50 -2.06 -3.82
CA GLY A 106 -9.92 -2.02 -3.48
C GLY A 106 -10.71 -3.13 -4.17
N GLU A 107 -12.04 -2.99 -4.23
CA GLU A 107 -12.95 -4.06 -4.68
C GLU A 107 -13.35 -3.99 -6.16
N LYS A 108 -13.12 -2.84 -6.82
CA LYS A 108 -13.53 -2.67 -8.22
C LYS A 108 -12.53 -3.32 -9.18
N LEU A 109 -13.00 -3.68 -10.38
CA LEU A 109 -12.18 -4.35 -11.40
C LEU A 109 -10.96 -3.53 -11.87
N ASP A 110 -11.04 -2.20 -11.75
CA ASP A 110 -9.97 -1.26 -12.09
C ASP A 110 -8.98 -1.01 -10.94
N MET A 111 -9.18 -1.62 -9.78
CA MET A 111 -8.35 -1.44 -8.58
C MET A 111 -7.29 -2.54 -8.41
N ILE A 112 -6.70 -2.99 -9.52
CA ILE A 112 -5.53 -3.87 -9.54
C ILE A 112 -4.41 -3.13 -10.26
N GLU A 113 -3.28 -2.93 -9.58
CA GLU A 113 -2.12 -2.22 -10.10
C GLU A 113 -0.83 -3.07 -10.02
N PRO A 114 0.17 -2.81 -10.88
CA PRO A 114 1.48 -3.42 -10.75
C PRO A 114 2.11 -3.16 -9.38
N PHE A 115 2.80 -4.17 -8.82
CA PHE A 115 3.49 -4.01 -7.55
C PHE A 115 4.77 -3.19 -7.72
N HIS A 116 4.90 -2.11 -6.94
CA HIS A 116 6.08 -1.25 -6.92
C HIS A 116 6.82 -1.39 -5.57
N PRO A 117 7.97 -2.11 -5.52
CA PRO A 117 8.70 -2.35 -4.28
C PRO A 117 9.12 -1.07 -3.56
N ASP A 118 9.54 -0.03 -4.29
CA ASP A 118 10.00 1.23 -3.72
C ASP A 118 8.89 1.95 -2.94
N ARG A 119 7.67 1.97 -3.48
CA ARG A 119 6.50 2.56 -2.82
C ARG A 119 6.13 1.76 -1.57
N MET A 120 6.20 0.43 -1.65
CA MET A 120 5.90 -0.43 -0.51
C MET A 120 6.93 -0.24 0.61
N ALA A 121 8.23 -0.14 0.27
CA ALA A 121 9.28 0.14 1.23
C ALA A 121 9.08 1.49 1.94
N GLN A 122 8.73 2.55 1.19
CA GLN A 122 8.41 3.86 1.76
C GLN A 122 7.22 3.81 2.72
N ARG A 123 6.17 3.05 2.39
CA ARG A 123 4.99 2.86 3.24
C ARG A 123 5.31 2.05 4.51
N ILE A 124 6.15 1.02 4.42
CA ILE A 124 6.62 0.24 5.59
C ILE A 124 7.47 1.11 6.52
N LEU A 125 8.39 1.90 5.96
CA LEU A 125 9.31 2.75 6.72
C LEU A 125 8.65 4.02 7.27
N GLY A 126 7.36 4.26 6.98
CA GLY A 126 6.66 5.48 7.36
C GLY A 126 7.20 6.74 6.66
N MET A 127 8.10 6.58 5.68
CA MET A 127 8.67 7.69 4.90
C MET A 127 7.74 8.17 3.78
N GLY A 128 6.69 7.40 3.46
CA GLY A 128 5.62 7.85 2.55
C GLY A 128 4.93 9.12 3.07
N ASP A 129 4.73 9.22 4.39
CA ASP A 129 4.18 10.43 5.02
C ASP A 129 5.20 11.57 4.99
N VAL A 130 6.49 11.30 5.24
CA VAL A 130 7.53 12.35 5.30
C VAL A 130 7.85 12.93 3.92
N LEU A 131 7.97 12.11 2.88
CA LEU A 131 8.19 12.59 1.50
C LEU A 131 6.95 13.34 0.99
N SER A 132 5.74 12.82 1.22
CA SER A 132 4.51 13.54 0.88
C SER A 132 4.35 14.82 1.71
N PHE A 133 4.81 14.84 2.96
CA PHE A 133 4.88 16.05 3.79
C PHE A 133 5.90 17.04 3.24
N ILE A 134 7.07 16.59 2.80
CA ILE A 134 8.13 17.43 2.23
C ILE A 134 7.67 18.00 0.89
N GLU A 135 7.03 17.21 0.02
CA GLU A 135 6.47 17.70 -1.25
C GLU A 135 5.33 18.70 -1.02
N ARG A 136 4.46 18.49 -0.02
CA ARG A 136 3.44 19.47 0.38
C ARG A 136 4.03 20.69 1.09
N ALA A 137 5.12 20.53 1.84
CA ALA A 137 5.85 21.61 2.48
C ALA A 137 6.61 22.46 1.44
N GLU A 138 7.20 21.85 0.41
CA GLU A 138 7.79 22.55 -0.73
C GLU A 138 6.73 23.30 -1.55
N GLN A 139 5.52 22.75 -1.72
CA GLN A 139 4.42 23.48 -2.36
C GLN A 139 3.87 24.64 -1.52
N SER A 140 4.06 24.62 -0.20
CA SER A 140 3.57 25.67 0.72
C SER A 140 4.65 26.65 1.18
N ILE A 141 5.92 26.39 0.87
CA ILE A 141 7.05 27.29 1.12
C ILE A 141 7.54 27.80 -0.23
N ASP A 142 7.01 28.97 -0.59
CA ASP A 142 7.49 29.81 -1.67
C ASP A 142 9.01 30.04 -1.54
N GLU A 143 9.80 29.70 -2.56
CA GLU A 143 11.28 29.86 -2.58
C GLU A 143 11.71 31.28 -2.18
N GLU A 144 10.87 32.27 -2.47
CA GLU A 144 11.07 33.66 -2.04
C GLU A 144 11.04 33.82 -0.51
N LYS A 145 10.12 33.13 0.17
CA LYS A 145 9.96 33.20 1.63
C LYS A 145 11.12 32.50 2.34
N ALA A 146 11.62 31.39 1.80
CA ALA A 146 12.79 30.69 2.33
C ALA A 146 14.03 31.59 2.31
N LYS A 147 14.29 32.29 1.19
CA LYS A 147 15.41 33.25 1.08
C LYS A 147 15.25 34.46 2.01
N LYS A 148 14.04 35.03 2.12
CA LYS A 148 13.75 36.14 3.05
C LYS A 148 13.94 35.72 4.52
N LEU A 149 13.57 34.48 4.87
CA LEU A 149 13.75 33.93 6.22
C LEU A 149 15.24 33.69 6.53
N GLU A 150 15.99 33.15 5.57
CA GLU A 150 17.44 32.94 5.70
C GLU A 150 18.21 34.25 5.90
N GLU A 151 17.86 35.31 5.15
CA GLU A 151 18.44 36.64 5.34
C GLU A 151 18.09 37.27 6.70
N LYS A 152 16.85 37.08 7.18
CA LYS A 152 16.39 37.61 8.47
C LYS A 152 17.06 36.91 9.65
N LEU A 153 17.25 35.59 9.56
CA LEU A 153 18.01 34.80 10.56
C LEU A 153 19.48 35.19 10.59
N LYS A 154 20.12 35.44 9.43
CA LYS A 154 21.50 35.94 9.36
C LYS A 154 21.67 37.35 9.93
N LYS A 155 20.63 38.19 9.83
CA LYS A 155 20.67 39.61 10.28
C LYS A 155 20.22 39.80 11.74
N ASN A 156 19.77 38.76 12.43
CA ASN A 156 19.39 38.76 13.86
C ASN A 156 18.45 39.93 14.25
N ARG A 157 17.58 40.36 13.33
CA ARG A 157 16.63 41.46 13.53
C ARG A 157 15.21 40.92 13.41
N PHE A 158 14.62 40.64 14.57
CA PHE A 158 13.18 40.47 14.71
C PHE A 158 12.56 41.86 14.79
N THR A 159 11.68 42.22 13.85
CA THR A 159 10.96 43.50 13.88
C THR A 159 9.51 43.32 14.33
N LEU A 160 8.89 44.39 14.84
CA LEU A 160 7.46 44.39 15.22
C LEU A 160 6.53 44.02 14.06
N SER A 161 6.94 44.31 12.82
CA SER A 161 6.22 43.89 11.62
C SER A 161 6.28 42.37 11.41
N ASP A 162 7.36 41.69 11.81
CA ASP A 162 7.46 40.22 11.71
C ASP A 162 6.50 39.53 12.70
N TYR A 163 6.33 40.12 13.89
CA TYR A 163 5.35 39.66 14.87
C TYR A 163 3.91 39.88 14.36
N TYR A 164 3.65 41.01 13.70
CA TYR A 164 2.36 41.28 13.08
C TYR A 164 2.06 40.29 11.94
N ASP A 165 3.02 40.01 11.06
CA ASP A 165 2.86 39.06 9.96
C ASP A 165 2.58 37.64 10.50
N GLN A 166 3.23 37.23 11.60
CA GLN A 166 2.89 35.97 12.28
C GLN A 166 1.45 35.94 12.81
N LEU A 167 0.98 37.04 13.41
CA LEU A 167 -0.41 37.14 13.90
C LEU A 167 -1.42 37.12 12.75
N VAL A 168 -1.11 37.75 11.62
CA VAL A 168 -1.96 37.71 10.42
C VAL A 168 -1.96 36.32 9.78
N GLN A 169 -0.83 35.60 9.80
CA GLN A 169 -0.71 34.24 9.27
C GLN A 169 -1.49 33.22 10.13
N LEU A 170 -1.44 33.36 11.46
CA LEU A 170 -2.26 32.60 12.40
C LEU A 170 -3.76 32.89 12.24
N LYS A 171 -4.13 34.12 11.85
CA LYS A 171 -5.52 34.51 11.59
C LYS A 171 -6.04 34.07 10.21
N SER A 172 -5.14 33.87 9.23
CA SER A 172 -5.49 33.50 7.85
C SER A 172 -5.43 32.00 7.59
N MET A 173 -4.84 31.22 8.50
CA MET A 173 -5.16 29.80 8.65
C MET A 173 -6.53 29.71 9.29
N GLY A 174 -7.53 29.29 8.52
CA GLY A 174 -8.90 29.06 8.98
C GLY A 174 -8.97 28.19 10.24
N SER A 175 -10.12 28.26 10.92
CA SER A 175 -10.32 27.93 12.33
C SER A 175 -9.45 26.80 12.88
N PHE A 176 -8.83 27.07 14.02
CA PHE A 176 -8.10 26.10 14.86
C PHE A 176 -8.87 24.77 15.05
N GLU A 177 -10.20 24.79 14.90
CA GLU A 177 -11.11 23.64 14.87
C GLU A 177 -10.76 22.59 13.79
N GLN A 178 -10.32 22.99 12.58
CA GLN A 178 -9.96 22.05 11.53
C GLN A 178 -8.63 21.34 11.80
N LEU A 179 -7.67 22.04 12.43
CA LEU A 179 -6.39 21.43 12.84
C LEU A 179 -6.58 20.53 14.08
N ALA A 180 -7.47 20.88 15.01
CA ALA A 180 -7.80 20.04 16.15
C ALA A 180 -8.48 18.73 15.76
N GLY A 181 -9.27 18.72 14.67
CA GLY A 181 -9.91 17.53 14.12
C GLY A 181 -8.96 16.52 13.44
N MET A 182 -7.73 16.93 13.11
CA MET A 182 -6.75 16.10 12.39
C MET A 182 -5.62 15.55 13.27
N MET A 183 -5.55 15.92 14.56
CA MET A 183 -4.54 15.39 15.49
C MET A 183 -5.06 14.17 16.29
N PRO A 184 -4.39 13.01 16.22
CA PRO A 184 -4.80 11.83 16.98
C PRO A 184 -4.43 11.95 18.48
N GLY A 185 -5.37 11.59 19.36
CA GLY A 185 -5.14 11.38 20.79
C GLY A 185 -5.62 12.49 21.73
N GLN A 186 -5.32 12.35 23.03
CA GLN A 186 -5.82 13.20 24.13
C GLN A 186 -5.39 14.68 24.05
N LEU A 187 -4.38 15.01 23.24
CA LEU A 187 -3.93 16.38 22.98
C LEU A 187 -4.97 17.21 22.21
N GLY A 188 -5.70 16.60 21.26
CA GLY A 188 -6.77 17.29 20.53
C GLY A 188 -7.95 17.69 21.43
N LYS A 189 -8.28 16.86 22.43
CA LYS A 189 -9.36 17.13 23.40
C LYS A 189 -9.00 18.20 24.44
N GLN A 190 -7.73 18.33 24.83
CA GLN A 190 -7.30 19.35 25.79
C GLN A 190 -7.23 20.74 25.15
N MET A 191 -6.83 20.82 23.88
CA MET A 191 -6.77 22.09 23.14
C MET A 191 -8.16 22.63 22.79
N ALA A 192 -9.13 21.76 22.45
CA ALA A 192 -10.51 22.17 22.18
C ALA A 192 -11.24 22.76 23.40
N ASN A 193 -10.82 22.39 24.62
CA ASN A 193 -11.37 22.96 25.86
C ASN A 193 -10.67 24.24 26.32
N ALA A 194 -9.55 24.63 25.69
CA ALA A 194 -8.79 25.82 26.06
C ALA A 194 -9.34 27.12 25.40
N GLU A 195 -10.30 27.01 24.47
CA GLU A 195 -10.94 28.15 23.80
C GLU A 195 -12.35 28.48 24.33
N LEU A 196 -12.80 27.80 25.41
CA LEU A 196 -14.05 28.14 26.11
C LEU A 196 -13.75 28.92 27.39
N ASP A 197 -13.16 30.12 27.24
CA ASP A 197 -13.33 31.28 28.12
C ASP A 197 -12.90 32.59 27.41
#